data_AF-A0A1C7M2Y3-F1
#
_entry.id   AF-A0A1C7M2Y3-F1
#
_cell.length_a   1.000
_cell.length_b   1.000
_cell.length_c   1.000
_cell.angle_alpha   90.00
_cell.angle_beta   90.00
_cell.angle_gamma   90.00
#
_symmetry.space_group_name_H-M   'P 1'
#
loop_
_entity.id
_entity.type
_entity.pdbx_description
1 polymer ?
#
loop_
_entity_poly.entity_id
_entity_poly.type
_entity_poly.pdbx_seq_one_letter_code
_entity_poly.pdbx_strand_id
1 'polypeptide(L)'
;MVRKDKETVLQQFRDELVKQDLLHEGDSIGVDDETLLRFLRARGFNLKQAITMWKNCQQWRETVEGVGIDELYRQTDPYDYPEREHVFQCWPLYFHKVG
;
A
#
# COMPACT_ATOMS: atom_id res chain seq x y z
N MET A 1 15.24 25.43 3.99
CA MET A 1 16.10 24.45 3.28
C MET A 1 15.56 23.01 3.23
N VAL A 2 14.47 22.66 3.94
CA VAL A 2 14.00 21.26 4.10
C VAL A 2 13.29 20.62 2.87
N ARG A 3 12.74 21.41 1.93
CA ARG A 3 11.97 20.86 0.80
C ARG A 3 12.82 20.17 -0.28
N LYS A 4 13.95 20.77 -0.68
CA LYS A 4 14.85 20.21 -1.73
C LYS A 4 15.39 18.83 -1.36
N ASP A 5 15.55 18.57 -0.07
CA ASP A 5 16.02 17.29 0.44
C ASP A 5 14.98 16.16 0.24
N LYS A 6 13.68 16.46 0.42
CA LYS A 6 12.61 15.47 0.28
C LYS A 6 12.37 15.02 -1.16
N GLU A 7 12.39 15.95 -2.11
CA GLU A 7 12.29 15.63 -3.55
C GLU A 7 13.48 14.77 -4.00
N THR A 8 14.68 15.08 -3.52
CA THR A 8 15.89 14.30 -3.80
C THR A 8 15.78 12.88 -3.25
N VAL A 9 15.35 12.72 -1.99
CA VAL A 9 15.18 11.41 -1.36
C VAL A 9 14.06 10.60 -2.04
N LEU A 10 12.99 11.24 -2.49
CA LEU A 10 11.93 10.59 -3.26
C LEU A 10 12.46 10.04 -4.58
N GLN A 11 13.24 10.82 -5.32
CA GLN A 11 13.84 10.37 -6.57
C GLN A 11 14.79 9.20 -6.34
N GLN A 12 15.68 9.30 -5.33
CA GLN A 12 16.58 8.20 -4.96
C GLN A 12 15.82 6.92 -4.59
N PHE A 13 14.69 7.06 -3.90
CA PHE A 13 13.84 5.92 -3.55
C PHE A 13 13.25 5.26 -4.80
N ARG A 14 12.69 6.05 -5.71
CA ARG A 14 12.15 5.54 -6.98
C ARG A 14 13.24 4.83 -7.79
N ASP A 15 14.40 5.46 -7.95
CA ASP A 15 15.51 4.91 -8.74
C ASP A 15 16.00 3.57 -8.17
N GLU A 16 16.13 3.47 -6.84
CA GLU A 16 16.59 2.24 -6.20
C GLU A 16 15.54 1.13 -6.28
N LEU A 17 14.24 1.44 -6.21
CA LEU A 17 13.18 0.46 -6.43
C LEU A 17 13.18 -0.08 -7.86
N VAL A 18 13.32 0.80 -8.87
CA VAL A 18 13.42 0.39 -10.29
C VAL A 18 14.66 -0.46 -10.52
N LYS A 19 15.81 -0.05 -9.97
CA LYS A 19 17.07 -0.79 -10.07
C LYS A 19 16.99 -2.19 -9.45
N GLN A 20 16.22 -2.36 -8.37
CA GLN A 20 16.00 -3.64 -7.72
C GLN A 20 14.84 -4.46 -8.31
N ASP A 21 14.23 -3.99 -9.40
CA ASP A 21 13.09 -4.63 -10.05
C ASP A 21 11.88 -4.77 -9.10
N LEU A 22 11.64 -3.75 -8.27
CA LEU A 22 10.57 -3.73 -7.26
C LEU A 22 9.42 -2.77 -7.59
N LEU A 23 9.50 -2.04 -8.69
CA LEU A 23 8.52 -1.04 -9.11
C LEU A 23 8.29 -1.11 -10.61
N HIS A 24 7.09 -1.48 -11.02
CA HIS A 24 6.71 -1.65 -12.42
C HIS A 24 5.48 -0.81 -12.78
N GLU A 25 5.40 -0.34 -14.02
CA GLU A 25 4.18 0.33 -14.49
C GLU A 25 2.99 -0.63 -14.42
N GLY A 26 1.90 -0.19 -13.79
CA GLY A 26 0.69 -1.00 -13.61
C GLY A 26 0.60 -1.74 -12.28
N ASP A 27 1.60 -1.65 -11.39
CA ASP A 27 1.52 -2.23 -10.05
C ASP A 27 0.29 -1.71 -9.29
N SER A 28 -0.50 -2.63 -8.74
CA SER A 28 -1.75 -2.34 -8.02
C SER A 28 -1.53 -1.60 -6.70
N ILE A 29 -0.31 -1.61 -6.16
CA ILE A 29 0.08 -0.82 -4.98
C ILE A 29 0.07 0.70 -5.27
N GLY A 30 0.17 1.09 -6.55
CA GLY A 30 0.32 2.47 -7.00
C GLY A 30 1.79 2.90 -7.13
N VAL A 31 2.13 3.54 -8.24
CA VAL A 31 3.51 3.98 -8.55
C VAL A 31 3.69 5.50 -8.56
N ASP A 32 2.67 6.23 -8.08
CA ASP A 32 2.69 7.68 -7.97
C ASP A 32 3.52 8.17 -6.77
N ASP A 33 3.89 9.44 -6.80
CA ASP A 33 4.74 10.05 -5.79
C ASP A 33 4.12 10.05 -4.39
N GLU A 34 2.79 10.19 -4.27
CA GLU A 34 2.15 10.18 -2.95
C GLU A 34 2.20 8.79 -2.31
N THR A 35 2.02 7.74 -3.12
CA THR A 35 2.20 6.36 -2.67
C THR A 35 3.63 6.14 -2.17
N LEU A 36 4.65 6.49 -2.96
CA LEU A 36 6.05 6.35 -2.54
C LEU A 36 6.37 7.17 -1.29
N LEU A 37 5.84 8.40 -1.19
CA LEU A 37 6.02 9.26 -0.03
C LEU A 37 5.40 8.68 1.25
N ARG A 38 4.33 7.87 1.17
CA ARG A 38 3.78 7.18 2.36
C ARG A 38 4.81 6.26 3.00
N PHE A 39 5.57 5.50 2.21
CA PHE A 39 6.62 4.61 2.70
C PHE A 39 7.79 5.38 3.32
N LEU A 40 8.23 6.45 2.66
CA LEU A 40 9.27 7.33 3.19
C LEU A 40 8.85 7.98 4.51
N ARG A 41 7.63 8.54 4.58
CA ARG A 41 7.09 9.16 5.80
C ARG A 41 7.00 8.14 6.95
N ALA A 42 6.54 6.93 6.67
CA ALA A 42 6.42 5.85 7.67
C ALA A 42 7.77 5.35 8.23
N ARG A 43 8.89 5.72 7.61
CA ARG A 43 10.24 5.37 8.06
C ARG A 43 11.12 6.59 8.32
N GLY A 44 10.52 7.76 8.51
CA GLY A 44 11.26 9.00 8.79
C GLY A 44 12.27 9.35 7.70
N PHE A 45 11.93 9.08 6.44
CA PHE A 45 12.79 9.26 5.25
C PHE A 45 14.07 8.40 5.26
N ASN A 46 14.12 7.33 6.05
CA ASN A 46 15.19 6.34 5.96
C ASN A 46 15.01 5.45 4.73
N LEU A 47 15.85 5.66 3.71
CA LEU A 47 15.76 5.00 2.40
C LEU A 47 15.78 3.47 2.50
N LYS A 48 16.76 2.90 3.22
CA LYS A 48 16.93 1.44 3.34
C LYS A 48 15.74 0.78 4.00
N GLN A 49 15.21 1.40 5.07
CA GLN A 49 14.03 0.88 5.76
C GLN A 49 12.77 1.02 4.92
N ALA A 50 12.64 2.11 4.13
CA ALA A 50 11.52 2.29 3.21
C ALA A 50 11.52 1.24 2.10
N ILE A 51 12.67 0.92 1.50
CA ILE A 51 12.82 -0.16 0.49
C ILE A 51 12.44 -1.51 1.10
N THR A 52 12.90 -1.79 2.31
CA THR A 52 12.54 -3.05 3.02
C THR A 52 11.02 -3.13 3.24
N MET A 53 10.39 -2.03 3.67
CA MET A 53 8.95 -1.97 3.87
C MET A 53 8.18 -2.14 2.54
N TRP A 54 8.66 -1.52 1.46
CA TRP A 54 8.08 -1.65 0.12
C TRP A 54 8.09 -3.10 -0.36
N LYS A 55 9.26 -3.75 -0.33
CA LYS A 55 9.41 -5.16 -0.72
C LYS A 55 8.50 -6.09 0.07
N ASN A 56 8.44 -5.91 1.38
CA ASN A 56 7.57 -6.71 2.24
C ASN A 56 6.08 -6.47 1.94
N CYS A 57 5.72 -5.24 1.56
CA CYS A 57 4.35 -4.90 1.19
C CYS A 57 3.96 -5.57 -0.14
N GLN A 58 4.80 -5.47 -1.17
CA GLN A 58 4.59 -6.16 -2.46
C GLN A 58 4.45 -7.67 -2.26
N GLN A 59 5.37 -8.28 -1.50
CA GLN A 59 5.27 -9.71 -1.18
C GLN A 59 3.94 -10.06 -0.48
N TRP A 60 3.54 -9.29 0.53
CA TRP A 60 2.25 -9.52 1.19
C TRP A 60 1.07 -9.40 0.22
N ARG A 61 1.09 -8.40 -0.67
CA ARG A 61 0.05 -8.21 -1.69
C ARG A 61 -0.03 -9.41 -2.64
N GLU A 62 1.09 -10.03 -2.98
CA GLU A 62 1.12 -11.22 -3.83
C GLU A 62 0.67 -12.50 -3.11
N THR A 63 0.92 -12.60 -1.79
CA THR A 63 0.80 -13.90 -1.09
C THR A 63 -0.32 -13.98 -0.05
N VAL A 64 -1.01 -12.89 0.29
CA VAL A 64 -2.04 -12.90 1.34
C VAL A 64 -3.11 -13.95 1.06
N GLU A 65 -3.46 -14.73 2.09
CA GLU A 65 -4.34 -15.91 2.03
C GLU A 65 -3.93 -16.96 0.96
N GLY A 66 -2.66 -16.96 0.51
CA GLY A 66 -2.17 -17.87 -0.52
C GLY A 66 -2.62 -17.55 -1.95
N VAL A 67 -3.34 -16.44 -2.14
CA VAL A 67 -3.93 -16.02 -3.43
C VAL A 67 -3.52 -14.61 -3.87
N GLY A 68 -3.21 -13.73 -2.91
CA GLY A 68 -2.86 -12.34 -3.17
C GLY A 68 -4.07 -11.40 -3.17
N ILE A 69 -3.84 -10.15 -2.80
CA ILE A 69 -4.88 -9.17 -2.49
C ILE A 69 -5.73 -8.81 -3.71
N ASP A 70 -5.11 -8.70 -4.88
CA ASP A 70 -5.82 -8.32 -6.11
C ASP A 70 -6.78 -9.43 -6.55
N GLU A 71 -6.40 -10.69 -6.35
CA GLU A 71 -7.27 -11.83 -6.63
C GLU A 71 -8.36 -11.97 -5.56
N LEU A 72 -8.02 -11.79 -4.28
CA LEU A 72 -9.01 -11.75 -3.20
C LEU A 72 -10.11 -10.72 -3.50
N TYR A 73 -9.75 -9.51 -3.96
CA TYR A 73 -10.72 -8.49 -4.32
C TYR A 73 -11.59 -8.86 -5.53
N ARG A 74 -11.09 -9.67 -6.47
CA ARG A 74 -11.88 -10.15 -7.61
C ARG A 74 -12.86 -11.26 -7.21
N GLN A 75 -12.47 -12.11 -6.26
CA GLN A 75 -13.27 -13.25 -5.82
C GLN A 75 -14.27 -12.91 -4.71
N THR A 76 -13.99 -11.87 -3.92
CA THR A 76 -14.84 -11.47 -2.79
C THR A 76 -15.93 -10.50 -3.25
N ASP A 77 -17.20 -10.85 -3.02
CA ASP A 77 -18.28 -9.87 -3.08
C ASP A 77 -18.34 -9.12 -1.73
N PRO A 78 -17.98 -7.82 -1.67
CA PRO A 78 -17.97 -7.06 -0.41
C PRO A 78 -19.37 -6.85 0.19
N TYR A 79 -20.44 -7.16 -0.56
CA TYR A 79 -21.82 -7.10 -0.09
C TYR A 79 -22.37 -8.47 0.32
N ASP A 80 -21.72 -9.57 -0.06
CA ASP A 80 -22.06 -10.92 0.37
C ASP A 80 -21.50 -11.20 1.77
N TYR A 81 -22.08 -10.52 2.76
CA TYR A 81 -21.75 -10.66 4.16
C TYR A 81 -23.04 -10.83 4.99
N PRO A 82 -23.63 -12.04 5.02
CA PRO A 82 -24.95 -12.26 5.61
C PRO A 82 -24.98 -12.02 7.14
N GLU A 83 -23.85 -12.20 7.83
CA GLU A 83 -23.73 -11.95 9.27
C GLU A 83 -23.55 -10.47 9.63
N ARG A 84 -23.45 -9.58 8.62
CA ARG A 84 -23.17 -8.16 8.82
C ARG A 84 -24.07 -7.51 9.85
N GLU A 85 -25.38 -7.74 9.79
CA GLU A 85 -26.33 -7.12 10.73
C GLU A 85 -26.06 -7.54 12.18
N HIS A 86 -25.76 -8.83 12.40
CA HIS A 86 -25.47 -9.35 13.73
C HIS A 86 -24.13 -8.81 14.25
N VAL A 87 -23.09 -8.81 13.41
CA VAL A 87 -21.80 -8.22 13.78
C VAL A 87 -21.94 -6.72 14.06
N PHE A 88 -22.76 -6.01 13.29
CA PHE A 88 -22.99 -4.58 13.48
C PHE A 88 -23.65 -4.23 14.82
N GLN A 89 -24.43 -5.15 15.42
CA GLN A 89 -25.00 -4.97 16.76
C GLN A 89 -23.93 -4.94 17.86
N CYS A 90 -22.84 -5.69 17.68
CA CYS A 90 -21.75 -5.78 18.66
C CYS A 90 -20.58 -4.86 18.31
N TRP A 91 -20.33 -4.64 17.02
CA TRP A 91 -19.23 -3.84 16.50
C TRP A 91 -19.66 -3.09 15.24
N PRO A 92 -20.18 -1.86 15.39
CA PRO A 92 -20.59 -1.05 14.24
C PRO A 92 -19.36 -0.47 13.52
N LEU A 93 -19.08 -0.97 12.31
CA LEU A 93 -18.09 -0.39 11.39
C LEU A 93 -18.78 0.08 10.12
N TYR A 94 -18.66 1.37 9.81
CA TYR A 94 -19.16 1.95 8.57
C TYR A 94 -18.39 3.21 8.22
N PHE A 95 -18.23 3.46 6.93
CA PHE A 95 -17.83 4.78 6.45
C PHE A 95 -19.05 5.70 6.52
N HIS A 96 -18.88 6.89 7.09
CA HIS A 96 -19.90 7.94 7.08
C HIS A 96 -19.44 9.08 6.18
N LYS A 97 -20.31 9.47 5.23
CA LYS A 97 -20.03 10.35 4.09
C LYS A 97 -19.31 9.63 2.94
N VAL A 98 -19.41 10.24 1.77
CA VAL A 98 -18.61 9.95 0.57
C VAL A 98 -17.75 11.20 0.39
N GLY A 99 -16.45 11.08 0.59
CA GLY A 99 -15.49 12.12 0.20
C GLY A 99 -15.31 12.11 -1.30
#